data_AF-A0A1V5LNA3-F1
#
_entry.id   AF-A0A1V5LNA3-F1
#
_cell.length_a   1.000
_cell.length_b   1.000
_cell.length_c   1.000
_cell.angle_alpha   90.00
_cell.angle_beta   90.00
_cell.angle_gamma   90.00
#
_symmetry.space_group_name_H-M   'P 1'
#
loop_
_entity.id
_entity.type
_entity.pdbx_description
1 polymer ?
#
loop_
_entity_poly.entity_id
_entity_poly.type
_entity_poly.pdbx_seq_one_letter_code
_entity_poly.pdbx_strand_id
1 'polypeptide(L)'
;MDAEVDGITLGAGLHLGSLELMKEHPRFSETLVGIIVSSARALKLFLTRAARVGRLPDYIVVEGPLAGGHLGFPENWQDFDLRTILREVCQLLESTGQQIPVIAAGGIFTGADGLAMMAEGAAGIQVATRFAVTRESGLPDHVKQAFFAANEDDVVVNTISATGYPMRMLRQSPAIGSLMPPQCESLGYALDGAGHCSYLDAYEHRSTDKTCLCAHMRNYTIWTCGHTVSRLKDTAVRLPDGTYEQPAAAEVLRDYLTNDAVPEQVLAQAL
;
A
#
# COMPACT_ATOMS: atom_id res chain seq x y z
N MET A 1 -9.44 -5.35 21.21
CA MET A 1 -8.57 -6.52 20.94
C MET A 1 -7.55 -6.72 22.06
N ASP A 2 -6.94 -7.91 22.14
CA ASP A 2 -5.75 -8.11 22.98
C ASP A 2 -4.63 -7.15 22.55
N ALA A 3 -3.79 -6.70 23.48
CA ALA A 3 -2.70 -5.73 23.25
C ALA A 3 -3.14 -4.32 22.81
N GLU A 4 -4.33 -3.88 23.19
CA GLU A 4 -4.79 -2.47 23.04
C GLU A 4 -4.78 -1.96 21.60
N VAL A 5 -5.04 -2.85 20.63
CA VAL A 5 -5.13 -2.44 19.22
C VAL A 5 -6.42 -1.67 18.96
N ASP A 6 -6.27 -0.40 18.57
CA ASP A 6 -7.37 0.53 18.25
C ASP A 6 -8.09 0.19 16.94
N GLY A 7 -7.39 -0.35 15.95
CA GLY A 7 -7.95 -0.56 14.61
C GLY A 7 -7.24 -1.61 13.75
N ILE A 8 -7.94 -2.07 12.71
CA ILE A 8 -7.45 -2.99 11.69
C ILE A 8 -7.81 -2.44 10.30
N THR A 9 -6.85 -2.41 9.39
CA THR A 9 -7.11 -2.15 7.96
C THR A 9 -7.09 -3.45 7.18
N LEU A 10 -8.17 -3.74 6.45
CA LEU A 10 -8.29 -4.91 5.60
C LEU A 10 -7.97 -4.57 4.14
N GLY A 11 -6.81 -5.02 3.66
CA GLY A 11 -6.36 -4.89 2.27
C GLY A 11 -6.47 -6.18 1.46
N ALA A 12 -5.81 -6.19 0.29
CA ALA A 12 -5.62 -7.35 -0.59
C ALA A 12 -6.92 -8.03 -1.09
N GLY A 13 -7.64 -7.35 -1.99
CA GLY A 13 -8.74 -7.93 -2.77
C GLY A 13 -10.14 -7.79 -2.15
N LEU A 14 -11.12 -8.49 -2.72
CA LEU A 14 -12.53 -8.42 -2.32
C LEU A 14 -12.85 -9.42 -1.19
N HIS A 15 -12.51 -9.05 0.05
CA HIS A 15 -12.77 -9.84 1.26
C HIS A 15 -14.19 -9.62 1.82
N LEU A 16 -15.21 -9.83 0.99
CA LEU A 16 -16.61 -9.50 1.29
C LEU A 16 -17.23 -10.22 2.50
N GLY A 17 -16.60 -11.28 3.00
CA GLY A 17 -17.05 -12.03 4.19
C GLY A 17 -16.39 -11.61 5.50
N SER A 18 -15.33 -10.78 5.48
CA SER A 18 -14.56 -10.48 6.69
C SER A 18 -15.39 -9.78 7.77
N LEU A 19 -16.24 -8.82 7.39
CA LEU A 19 -17.10 -8.12 8.35
C LEU A 19 -18.12 -9.06 9.01
N GLU A 20 -18.61 -10.06 8.28
CA GLU A 20 -19.53 -11.07 8.81
C GLU A 20 -18.84 -11.94 9.87
N LEU A 21 -17.61 -12.39 9.59
CA LEU A 21 -16.80 -13.18 10.54
C LEU A 21 -16.48 -12.42 11.83
N MET A 22 -16.35 -11.09 11.75
CA MET A 22 -16.01 -10.25 12.91
C MET A 22 -17.23 -9.76 13.69
N LYS A 23 -18.43 -9.77 13.09
CA LYS A 23 -19.62 -9.07 13.62
C LYS A 23 -19.93 -9.40 15.08
N GLU A 24 -19.93 -10.70 15.41
CA GLU A 24 -20.39 -11.19 16.72
C GLU A 24 -19.25 -11.41 17.71
N HIS A 25 -18.00 -11.25 17.26
CA HIS A 25 -16.84 -11.60 18.06
C HIS A 25 -16.41 -10.41 18.94
N PRO A 26 -16.45 -10.52 20.29
CA PRO A 26 -16.23 -9.39 21.21
C PRO A 26 -14.92 -8.64 21.00
N ARG A 27 -13.85 -9.34 20.58
CA ARG A 27 -12.55 -8.70 20.28
C ARG A 27 -12.63 -7.56 19.26
N PHE A 28 -13.60 -7.58 18.36
CA PHE A 28 -13.74 -6.60 17.28
C PHE A 28 -14.86 -5.60 17.52
N SER A 29 -15.63 -5.66 18.62
CA SER A 29 -16.78 -4.77 18.81
C SER A 29 -16.39 -3.30 18.95
N GLU A 30 -15.23 -3.03 19.54
CA GLU A 30 -14.71 -1.68 19.80
C GLU A 30 -13.52 -1.30 18.90
N THR A 31 -13.07 -2.22 18.05
CA THR A 31 -11.93 -2.00 17.15
C THR A 31 -12.41 -1.36 15.84
N LEU A 32 -11.75 -0.27 15.44
CA LEU A 32 -11.99 0.40 14.16
C LEU A 32 -11.61 -0.52 13.00
N VAL A 33 -12.45 -0.59 11.97
CA VAL A 33 -12.24 -1.43 10.80
C VAL A 33 -12.16 -0.57 9.54
N GLY A 34 -10.97 -0.49 8.97
CA GLY A 34 -10.73 0.10 7.66
C GLY A 34 -10.80 -0.93 6.53
N ILE A 35 -11.16 -0.49 5.34
CA ILE A 35 -11.01 -1.28 4.11
C ILE A 35 -10.22 -0.50 3.06
N ILE A 36 -9.45 -1.21 2.24
CA ILE A 36 -8.74 -0.61 1.10
C ILE A 36 -9.50 -0.95 -0.19
N VAL A 37 -9.76 0.06 -1.02
CA VAL A 37 -10.42 -0.09 -2.33
C VAL A 37 -9.67 0.69 -3.40
N SER A 38 -9.71 0.18 -4.64
CA SER A 38 -9.15 0.85 -5.83
C SER A 38 -10.23 1.35 -6.79
N SER A 39 -11.52 1.23 -6.42
CA SER A 39 -12.65 1.74 -7.23
C SER A 39 -13.94 1.92 -6.42
N ALA A 40 -14.80 2.84 -6.83
CA ALA A 40 -16.17 2.96 -6.32
C ALA A 40 -16.99 1.67 -6.53
N ARG A 41 -16.73 0.93 -7.62
CA ARG A 41 -17.37 -0.38 -7.87
C ARG A 41 -17.05 -1.38 -6.75
N ALA A 42 -15.79 -1.49 -6.34
CA ALA A 42 -15.39 -2.37 -5.25
C ALA A 42 -16.04 -1.92 -3.93
N LEU A 43 -16.01 -0.62 -3.63
CA LEU A 43 -16.65 -0.07 -2.43
C LEU A 43 -18.15 -0.40 -2.38
N LYS A 44 -18.87 -0.25 -3.49
CA LYS A 44 -20.31 -0.57 -3.54
C LYS A 44 -20.60 -2.01 -3.13
N LEU A 45 -19.74 -2.96 -3.49
CA LEU A 45 -19.88 -4.36 -3.07
C LEU A 45 -19.67 -4.52 -1.56
N PHE A 46 -18.64 -3.85 -1.00
CA PHE A 46 -18.41 -3.82 0.44
C PHE A 46 -19.60 -3.23 1.20
N LEU A 47 -20.10 -2.06 0.80
CA LEU A 47 -21.25 -1.40 1.44
C LEU A 47 -22.52 -2.26 1.39
N THR A 48 -22.76 -2.93 0.25
CA THR A 48 -23.90 -3.85 0.11
C THR A 48 -23.83 -5.01 1.10
N ARG A 49 -22.64 -5.55 1.33
CA ARG A 49 -22.41 -6.65 2.28
C ARG A 49 -22.46 -6.18 3.72
N ALA A 50 -21.76 -5.08 4.02
CA ALA A 50 -21.78 -4.40 5.30
C ALA A 50 -23.21 -4.08 5.78
N ALA A 51 -24.08 -3.60 4.90
CA ALA A 51 -25.49 -3.33 5.21
C ALA A 51 -26.27 -4.58 5.63
N ARG A 52 -26.00 -5.75 5.02
CA ARG A 52 -26.64 -7.03 5.41
C ARG A 52 -26.16 -7.52 6.78
N VAL A 53 -24.90 -7.27 7.08
CA VAL A 53 -24.26 -7.66 8.34
C VAL A 53 -24.61 -6.66 9.46
N GLY A 54 -24.97 -5.42 9.13
CA GLY A 54 -25.25 -4.35 10.09
C GLY A 54 -23.97 -3.73 10.68
N ARG A 55 -22.85 -3.82 9.97
CA ARG A 55 -21.56 -3.23 10.36
C ARG A 55 -20.89 -2.63 9.13
N LEU A 56 -20.70 -1.32 9.14
CA LEU A 56 -19.96 -0.58 8.12
C LEU A 56 -18.47 -0.50 8.48
N PRO A 57 -17.58 -0.24 7.50
CA PRO A 57 -16.21 0.14 7.82
C PRO A 57 -16.20 1.54 8.44
N ASP A 58 -15.27 1.75 9.38
CA ASP A 58 -15.06 3.01 10.09
C ASP A 58 -14.28 4.03 9.26
N TYR A 59 -13.48 3.56 8.29
CA TYR A 59 -12.80 4.39 7.31
C TYR A 59 -12.51 3.60 6.03
N ILE A 60 -12.26 4.32 4.93
CA ILE A 60 -11.93 3.73 3.63
C ILE A 60 -10.61 4.31 3.16
N VAL A 61 -9.65 3.45 2.80
CA VAL A 61 -8.45 3.86 2.07
C VAL A 61 -8.72 3.69 0.58
N VAL A 62 -8.66 4.79 -0.18
CA VAL A 62 -8.68 4.78 -1.64
C VAL A 62 -7.26 4.73 -2.13
N GLU A 63 -6.88 3.60 -2.72
CA GLU A 63 -5.54 3.38 -3.25
C GLU A 63 -5.52 3.60 -4.77
N GLY A 64 -4.71 4.56 -5.20
CA GLY A 64 -4.52 4.94 -6.59
C GLY A 64 -3.46 4.09 -7.32
N PRO A 65 -3.38 4.23 -8.64
CA PRO A 65 -2.57 3.35 -9.48
C PRO A 65 -1.07 3.54 -9.31
N LEU A 66 -0.61 4.57 -8.60
CA LEU A 66 0.81 4.87 -8.32
C LEU A 66 1.33 4.26 -7.00
N ALA A 67 0.50 3.48 -6.28
CA ALA A 67 0.86 2.80 -5.03
C ALA A 67 2.00 1.77 -5.18
N GLY A 68 2.66 1.41 -4.07
CA GLY A 68 3.70 0.37 -4.11
C GLY A 68 3.15 -1.02 -3.87
N GLY A 69 3.90 -2.07 -4.22
CA GLY A 69 3.48 -3.44 -3.95
C GLY A 69 2.36 -3.90 -4.89
N HIS A 70 1.49 -4.79 -4.42
CA HIS A 70 0.38 -5.29 -5.23
C HIS A 70 -0.61 -4.17 -5.57
N LEU A 71 -0.99 -4.10 -6.84
CA LEU A 71 -1.87 -3.07 -7.35
C LEU A 71 -3.31 -3.61 -7.47
N GLY A 72 -4.27 -2.80 -7.03
CA GLY A 72 -5.69 -3.01 -7.30
C GLY A 72 -6.11 -2.68 -8.74
N PHE A 73 -5.17 -2.74 -9.69
CA PHE A 73 -5.34 -2.31 -11.08
C PHE A 73 -4.79 -3.35 -12.07
N PRO A 74 -5.37 -3.46 -13.28
CA PRO A 74 -4.85 -4.27 -14.38
C PRO A 74 -3.54 -3.68 -14.97
N GLU A 75 -3.01 -4.32 -16.01
CA GLU A 75 -1.77 -3.89 -16.69
C GLU A 75 -1.85 -2.47 -17.27
N ASN A 76 -3.03 -2.00 -17.67
CA ASN A 76 -3.28 -0.64 -18.12
C ASN A 76 -3.54 0.33 -16.94
N TRP A 77 -2.83 0.16 -15.83
CA TRP A 77 -2.95 1.00 -14.62
C TRP A 77 -2.75 2.49 -14.91
N GLN A 78 -2.05 2.84 -15.98
CA GLN A 78 -1.82 4.22 -16.44
C GLN A 78 -3.10 4.93 -16.88
N ASP A 79 -4.15 4.18 -17.22
CA ASP A 79 -5.45 4.74 -17.62
C ASP A 79 -6.28 5.22 -16.42
N PHE A 80 -5.78 4.98 -15.20
CA PHE A 80 -6.45 5.32 -13.95
C PHE A 80 -5.74 6.49 -13.27
N ASP A 81 -6.47 7.20 -12.41
CA ASP A 81 -5.96 8.33 -11.64
C ASP A 81 -6.59 8.35 -10.24
N LEU A 82 -5.78 8.63 -9.21
CA LEU A 82 -6.22 8.66 -7.81
C LEU A 82 -7.32 9.69 -7.58
N ARG A 83 -7.19 10.89 -8.15
CA ARG A 83 -8.15 11.99 -7.93
C ARG A 83 -9.53 11.62 -8.45
N THR A 84 -9.59 11.00 -9.63
CA THR A 84 -10.83 10.51 -10.23
C THR A 84 -11.49 9.45 -9.36
N ILE A 85 -10.74 8.45 -8.92
CA ILE A 85 -11.27 7.36 -8.08
C ILE A 85 -11.75 7.89 -6.73
N LEU A 86 -11.01 8.82 -6.11
CA LEU A 86 -11.39 9.48 -4.87
C LEU A 86 -12.74 10.17 -5.01
N ARG A 87 -12.92 10.99 -6.06
CA ARG A 87 -14.19 11.68 -6.33
C ARG A 87 -15.35 10.69 -6.52
N GLU A 88 -15.16 9.63 -7.28
CA GLU A 88 -16.19 8.60 -7.48
C GLU A 88 -16.58 7.91 -6.16
N VAL A 89 -15.61 7.64 -5.29
CA VAL A 89 -15.84 7.05 -3.97
C VAL A 89 -16.60 8.02 -3.05
N CYS A 90 -16.19 9.29 -2.99
CA CYS A 90 -16.89 10.31 -2.21
C CYS A 90 -18.34 10.48 -2.69
N GLN A 91 -18.57 10.58 -4.02
CA GLN A 91 -19.91 10.65 -4.60
C GLN A 91 -20.78 9.42 -4.28
N LEU A 92 -20.18 8.22 -4.26
CA LEU A 92 -20.90 7.02 -3.86
C LEU A 92 -21.33 7.08 -2.39
N LEU A 93 -20.45 7.53 -1.49
CA LEU A 93 -20.77 7.68 -0.06
C LEU A 93 -21.87 8.72 0.16
N GLU A 94 -21.77 9.87 -0.49
CA GLU A 94 -22.79 10.93 -0.46
C GLU A 94 -24.15 10.40 -0.96
N SER A 95 -24.19 9.72 -2.10
CA SER A 95 -25.44 9.20 -2.67
C SER A 95 -26.08 8.10 -1.83
N THR A 96 -25.32 7.44 -0.97
CA THR A 96 -25.79 6.40 -0.04
C THR A 96 -26.00 6.92 1.38
N GLY A 97 -25.84 8.23 1.61
CA GLY A 97 -26.00 8.88 2.91
C GLY A 97 -24.97 8.45 3.96
N GLN A 98 -23.84 7.88 3.54
CA GLN A 98 -22.80 7.37 4.44
C GLN A 98 -21.77 8.46 4.71
N GLN A 99 -21.39 8.64 5.98
CA GLN A 99 -20.39 9.62 6.40
C GLN A 99 -19.10 8.90 6.85
N ILE A 100 -18.53 8.10 5.96
CA ILE A 100 -17.31 7.32 6.24
C ILE A 100 -16.10 8.13 5.77
N PRO A 101 -15.10 8.43 6.62
CA PRO A 101 -13.91 9.15 6.21
C PRO A 101 -13.10 8.38 5.16
N VAL A 102 -12.65 9.10 4.12
CA VAL A 102 -11.88 8.55 3.01
C VAL A 102 -10.43 9.02 3.09
N ILE A 103 -9.48 8.09 3.10
CA ILE A 103 -8.04 8.34 3.14
C ILE A 103 -7.48 8.08 1.75
N ALA A 104 -6.85 9.08 1.12
CA ALA A 104 -6.25 8.93 -0.20
C ALA A 104 -4.84 8.33 -0.11
N ALA A 105 -4.51 7.38 -0.99
CA ALA A 105 -3.22 6.68 -0.97
C ALA A 105 -2.69 6.44 -2.39
N GLY A 106 -1.35 6.39 -2.52
CA GLY A 106 -0.67 6.03 -3.76
C GLY A 106 -0.28 7.24 -4.61
N GLY A 107 1.03 7.45 -4.79
CA GLY A 107 1.58 8.56 -5.59
C GLY A 107 1.68 9.91 -4.88
N ILE A 108 1.12 10.05 -3.67
CA ILE A 108 1.25 11.25 -2.84
C ILE A 108 2.67 11.32 -2.28
N PHE A 109 3.40 12.41 -2.56
CA PHE A 109 4.81 12.54 -2.18
C PHE A 109 5.09 13.77 -1.31
N THR A 110 4.42 14.90 -1.55
CA THR A 110 4.61 16.14 -0.78
C THR A 110 3.37 16.50 0.06
N GLY A 111 3.53 17.48 0.96
CA GLY A 111 2.41 18.09 1.69
C GLY A 111 1.37 18.71 0.77
N ALA A 112 1.81 19.38 -0.30
CA ALA A 112 0.93 19.95 -1.32
C ALA A 112 0.12 18.88 -2.08
N ASP A 113 0.73 17.74 -2.42
CA ASP A 113 -0.02 16.61 -3.00
C ASP A 113 -1.13 16.16 -2.04
N GLY A 114 -0.81 16.11 -0.75
CA GLY A 114 -1.76 15.72 0.30
C GLY A 114 -2.92 16.69 0.45
N LEU A 115 -2.64 18.00 0.53
CA LEU A 115 -3.66 19.04 0.53
C LEU A 115 -4.54 19.00 -0.71
N ALA A 116 -3.93 18.74 -1.87
CA ALA A 116 -4.67 18.62 -3.12
C ALA A 116 -5.63 17.43 -3.14
N MET A 117 -5.39 16.37 -2.33
CA MET A 117 -6.34 15.28 -2.11
C MET A 117 -7.41 15.65 -1.07
N MET A 118 -7.03 16.36 -0.01
CA MET A 118 -8.01 16.84 0.99
C MET A 118 -9.02 17.81 0.37
N ALA A 119 -8.58 18.69 -0.53
CA ALA A 119 -9.45 19.58 -1.30
C ALA A 119 -10.45 18.83 -2.21
N GLU A 120 -10.20 17.55 -2.50
CA GLU A 120 -11.07 16.68 -3.31
C GLU A 120 -12.00 15.82 -2.46
N GLY A 121 -11.99 16.01 -1.13
CA GLY A 121 -12.88 15.30 -0.20
C GLY A 121 -12.20 14.20 0.61
N ALA A 122 -10.87 14.01 0.50
CA ALA A 122 -10.17 13.10 1.41
C ALA A 122 -10.13 13.68 2.83
N ALA A 123 -10.41 12.85 3.84
CA ALA A 123 -10.24 13.17 5.25
C ALA A 123 -8.77 13.06 5.71
N GLY A 124 -7.92 12.39 4.92
CA GLY A 124 -6.51 12.20 5.23
C GLY A 124 -5.77 11.55 4.06
N ILE A 125 -4.48 11.31 4.28
CA ILE A 125 -3.61 10.64 3.30
C ILE A 125 -2.84 9.48 3.93
N GLN A 126 -2.52 8.48 3.12
CA GLN A 126 -1.61 7.40 3.48
C GLN A 126 -0.39 7.43 2.56
N VAL A 127 0.79 7.49 3.17
CA VAL A 127 2.08 7.64 2.48
C VAL A 127 3.06 6.57 2.99
N ALA A 128 3.69 5.84 2.07
CA ALA A 128 4.49 4.65 2.41
C ALA A 128 5.95 4.76 1.96
N THR A 129 6.21 4.92 0.66
CA THR A 129 7.57 4.88 0.08
C THR A 129 8.56 5.85 0.74
N ARG A 130 8.12 7.05 1.14
CA ARG A 130 8.97 8.02 1.84
C ARG A 130 9.36 7.57 3.25
N PHE A 131 8.45 6.90 3.96
CA PHE A 131 8.74 6.35 5.28
C PHE A 131 9.58 5.07 5.21
N ALA A 132 9.56 4.34 4.09
CA ALA A 132 10.33 3.12 3.91
C ALA A 132 11.85 3.32 4.02
N VAL A 133 12.37 4.51 3.70
CA VAL A 133 13.81 4.83 3.75
C VAL A 133 14.24 5.53 5.05
N THR A 134 13.35 5.67 6.02
CA THR A 134 13.66 6.30 7.30
C THR A 134 14.57 5.44 8.17
N ARG A 135 15.24 6.03 9.16
CA ARG A 135 16.09 5.31 10.12
C ARG A 135 15.30 4.25 10.91
N GLU A 136 14.05 4.56 11.24
CA GLU A 136 13.14 3.72 12.02
C GLU A 136 12.53 2.56 11.21
N SER A 137 12.61 2.62 9.88
CA SER A 137 12.18 1.53 9.01
C SER A 137 13.10 0.32 9.17
N GLY A 138 12.50 -0.86 9.34
CA GLY A 138 13.20 -2.14 9.48
C GLY A 138 13.85 -2.67 8.20
N LEU A 139 13.80 -1.91 7.09
CA LEU A 139 14.51 -2.29 5.87
C LEU A 139 16.04 -2.22 6.06
N PRO A 140 16.82 -3.17 5.50
CA PRO A 140 18.26 -3.06 5.50
C PRO A 140 18.76 -1.84 4.73
N ASP A 141 19.87 -1.25 5.19
CA ASP A 141 20.43 -0.02 4.60
C ASP A 141 20.68 -0.13 3.10
N HIS A 142 21.20 -1.26 2.62
CA HIS A 142 21.46 -1.45 1.19
C HIS A 142 20.16 -1.41 0.34
N VAL A 143 19.02 -1.83 0.89
CA VAL A 143 17.72 -1.74 0.21
C VAL A 143 17.24 -0.30 0.18
N LYS A 144 17.37 0.43 1.30
CA LYS A 144 17.06 1.87 1.36
C LYS A 144 17.91 2.67 0.37
N GLN A 145 19.21 2.36 0.26
CA GLN A 145 20.09 2.96 -0.73
C GLN A 145 19.67 2.64 -2.17
N ALA A 146 19.19 1.42 -2.44
CA ALA A 146 18.64 1.07 -3.75
C ALA A 146 17.39 1.90 -4.09
N PHE A 147 16.53 2.20 -3.10
CA PHE A 147 15.39 3.10 -3.28
C PHE A 147 15.83 4.54 -3.58
N PHE A 148 16.82 5.08 -2.87
CA PHE A 148 17.33 6.43 -3.18
C PHE A 148 17.98 6.54 -4.55
N ALA A 149 18.70 5.50 -4.99
CA ALA A 149 19.40 5.48 -6.26
C ALA A 149 18.49 5.25 -7.47
N ALA A 150 17.21 4.92 -7.26
CA ALA A 150 16.28 4.56 -8.32
C ALA A 150 15.94 5.75 -9.24
N ASN A 151 15.76 5.45 -10.52
CA ASN A 151 15.17 6.33 -11.52
C ASN A 151 13.76 5.86 -11.88
N GLU A 152 13.01 6.70 -12.61
CA GLU A 152 11.64 6.37 -13.01
C GLU A 152 11.58 5.07 -13.83
N ASP A 153 12.53 4.88 -14.75
CA ASP A 153 12.63 3.68 -15.62
C ASP A 153 13.03 2.38 -14.88
N ASP A 154 13.50 2.51 -13.64
CA ASP A 154 13.81 1.37 -12.78
C ASP A 154 12.55 0.79 -12.12
N VAL A 155 11.44 1.53 -12.12
CA VAL A 155 10.17 1.07 -11.54
C VAL A 155 9.41 0.22 -12.55
N VAL A 156 9.16 -1.04 -12.20
CA VAL A 156 8.43 -1.98 -13.05
C VAL A 156 7.17 -2.48 -12.36
N VAL A 157 6.16 -2.77 -13.18
CA VAL A 157 4.96 -3.52 -12.77
C VAL A 157 5.04 -4.89 -13.44
N ASN A 158 4.95 -5.96 -12.65
CA ASN A 158 5.05 -7.33 -13.14
C ASN A 158 4.05 -8.25 -12.43
N THR A 159 3.91 -9.49 -12.89
CA THR A 159 2.96 -10.49 -12.35
C THR A 159 3.68 -11.71 -11.79
N ILE A 160 4.94 -11.55 -11.35
CA ILE A 160 5.77 -12.66 -10.85
C ILE A 160 5.34 -13.18 -9.48
N SER A 161 4.48 -12.43 -8.78
CA SER A 161 3.96 -12.86 -7.49
C SER A 161 3.14 -14.15 -7.65
N ALA A 162 3.24 -15.03 -6.65
CA ALA A 162 2.43 -16.24 -6.58
C ALA A 162 0.90 -15.95 -6.53
N THR A 163 0.51 -14.72 -6.17
CA THR A 163 -0.90 -14.29 -6.10
C THR A 163 -1.50 -13.95 -7.47
N GLY A 164 -0.67 -13.77 -8.51
CA GLY A 164 -1.09 -13.39 -9.86
C GLY A 164 -1.48 -11.92 -10.04
N TYR A 165 -1.62 -11.14 -8.96
CA TYR A 165 -1.90 -9.71 -9.05
C TYR A 165 -0.67 -8.92 -9.52
N PRO A 166 -0.84 -7.87 -10.34
CA PRO A 166 0.25 -6.96 -10.69
C PRO A 166 0.91 -6.37 -9.44
N MET A 167 2.23 -6.28 -9.46
CA MET A 167 3.03 -5.79 -8.33
C MET A 167 4.09 -4.81 -8.81
N ARG A 168 4.19 -3.66 -8.14
CA ARG A 168 5.17 -2.61 -8.41
C ARG A 168 6.40 -2.73 -7.51
N MET A 169 7.56 -2.75 -8.14
CA MET A 169 8.85 -2.85 -7.48
C MET A 169 9.97 -2.29 -8.35
N LEU A 170 11.18 -2.21 -7.78
CA LEU A 170 12.38 -1.95 -8.55
C LEU A 170 12.77 -3.14 -9.44
N ARG A 171 13.16 -2.87 -10.69
CA ARG A 171 13.60 -3.83 -11.71
C ARG A 171 14.76 -4.71 -11.26
N GLN A 172 15.60 -4.16 -10.39
CA GLN A 172 16.76 -4.80 -9.80
C GLN A 172 16.43 -5.61 -8.53
N SER A 173 15.15 -5.75 -8.16
CA SER A 173 14.74 -6.60 -7.03
C SER A 173 15.31 -8.01 -7.20
N PRO A 174 16.13 -8.52 -6.25
CA PRO A 174 16.77 -9.83 -6.39
C PRO A 174 15.81 -11.02 -6.50
N ALA A 175 14.53 -10.83 -6.14
CA ALA A 175 13.48 -11.82 -6.32
C ALA A 175 13.07 -12.03 -7.80
N ILE A 176 13.34 -11.07 -8.69
CA ILE A 176 13.01 -11.19 -10.11
C ILE A 176 13.95 -12.21 -10.75
N GLY A 177 13.38 -13.28 -11.32
CA GLY A 177 14.15 -14.34 -11.96
C GLY A 177 14.83 -15.32 -11.00
N SER A 178 14.53 -15.25 -9.69
CA SER A 178 15.12 -16.16 -8.70
C SER A 178 14.43 -17.53 -8.67
N LEU A 179 15.22 -18.60 -8.58
CA LEU A 179 14.76 -19.98 -8.38
C LEU A 179 15.12 -20.48 -6.97
N MET A 180 14.70 -19.75 -5.94
CA MET A 180 14.97 -20.18 -4.58
C MET A 180 14.07 -21.36 -4.17
N PRO A 181 14.57 -22.36 -3.42
CA PRO A 181 13.72 -23.41 -2.89
C PRO A 181 12.56 -22.84 -2.07
N PRO A 182 11.31 -23.29 -2.28
CA PRO A 182 10.17 -22.88 -1.46
C PRO A 182 10.43 -23.15 0.02
N GLN A 183 10.07 -22.19 0.88
CA GLN A 183 10.28 -22.27 2.34
C GLN A 183 8.96 -22.44 3.11
N CYS A 184 7.94 -23.01 2.46
CA CYS A 184 6.57 -23.06 2.97
C CYS A 184 6.44 -23.82 4.29
N GLU A 185 7.28 -24.84 4.55
CA GLU A 185 7.29 -25.57 5.82
C GLU A 185 7.56 -24.67 7.02
N SER A 186 8.49 -23.71 6.87
CA SER A 186 8.88 -22.81 7.96
C SER A 186 8.03 -21.53 8.02
N LEU A 187 7.49 -21.08 6.88
CA LEU A 187 6.79 -19.79 6.76
C LEU A 187 5.27 -19.93 6.64
N GLY A 188 4.75 -21.15 6.52
CA GLY A 188 3.37 -21.42 6.17
C GLY A 188 3.14 -21.40 4.66
N TYR A 189 2.04 -22.04 4.25
CA TYR A 189 1.63 -22.13 2.85
C TYR A 189 0.66 -20.99 2.52
N ALA A 190 1.02 -20.14 1.56
CA ALA A 190 0.11 -19.18 0.95
C ALA A 190 -0.54 -19.84 -0.27
N LEU A 191 -1.73 -20.41 -0.08
CA LEU A 191 -2.45 -21.17 -1.10
C LEU A 191 -3.68 -20.40 -1.57
N ASP A 192 -4.07 -20.61 -2.82
CA ASP A 192 -5.34 -20.16 -3.35
C ASP A 192 -6.53 -21.00 -2.84
N GLY A 193 -7.74 -20.70 -3.33
CA GLY A 193 -8.95 -21.43 -2.94
C GLY A 193 -8.99 -22.91 -3.34
N ALA A 194 -8.09 -23.35 -4.22
CA ALA A 194 -7.92 -24.75 -4.60
C ALA A 194 -6.78 -25.44 -3.83
N GLY A 195 -6.16 -24.75 -2.87
CA GLY A 195 -5.00 -25.28 -2.13
C GLY A 195 -3.71 -25.24 -2.95
N HIS A 196 -3.62 -24.34 -3.93
CA HIS A 196 -2.52 -24.27 -4.88
C HIS A 196 -1.63 -23.03 -4.71
N CYS A 197 -0.35 -23.14 -5.03
CA CYS A 197 0.58 -22.01 -5.09
C CYS A 197 1.32 -22.04 -6.42
N SER A 198 1.09 -21.01 -7.24
CA SER A 198 1.69 -20.92 -8.58
C SER A 198 3.22 -20.88 -8.59
N TYR A 199 3.87 -20.48 -7.48
CA TYR A 199 5.32 -20.58 -7.38
C TYR A 199 5.81 -22.02 -7.19
N LEU A 200 5.05 -22.88 -6.50
CA LEU A 200 5.45 -24.29 -6.34
C LEU A 200 5.53 -24.97 -7.71
N ASP A 201 4.50 -24.80 -8.54
CA ASP A 201 4.49 -25.31 -9.92
C ASP A 201 5.64 -24.76 -10.74
N ALA A 202 5.84 -23.43 -10.71
CA ALA A 202 6.92 -22.80 -11.45
C ALA A 202 8.28 -23.37 -11.02
N TYR A 203 8.49 -23.55 -9.72
CA TYR A 203 9.71 -24.11 -9.17
C TYR A 203 9.94 -25.58 -9.60
N GLU A 204 8.90 -26.41 -9.58
CA GLU A 204 8.96 -27.81 -10.05
C GLU A 204 9.35 -27.89 -11.54
N HIS A 205 8.84 -26.97 -12.35
CA HIS A 205 9.14 -26.87 -13.78
C HIS A 205 10.41 -26.04 -14.09
N ARG A 206 11.15 -25.60 -13.05
CA ARG A 206 12.34 -24.73 -13.18
C ARG A 206 12.06 -23.42 -13.94
N SER A 207 10.84 -22.91 -13.85
CA SER A 207 10.41 -21.65 -14.45
C SER A 207 10.70 -20.46 -13.54
N THR A 208 11.23 -19.39 -14.12
CA THR A 208 11.58 -18.12 -13.43
C THR A 208 10.50 -17.05 -13.56
N ASP A 209 9.32 -17.41 -14.08
CA ASP A 209 8.19 -16.51 -14.29
C ASP A 209 7.47 -16.13 -12.99
N LYS A 210 7.62 -16.95 -11.95
CA LYS A 210 7.11 -16.71 -10.60
C LYS A 210 8.23 -16.59 -9.57
N THR A 211 7.92 -15.98 -8.43
CA THR A 211 8.85 -15.81 -7.30
C THR A 211 8.22 -16.23 -5.97
N CYS A 212 9.05 -16.75 -5.05
CA CYS A 212 8.62 -17.12 -3.70
C CYS A 212 8.44 -15.88 -2.82
N LEU A 213 7.27 -15.24 -2.88
CA LEU A 213 7.03 -13.97 -2.18
C LEU A 213 7.38 -14.05 -0.68
N CYS A 214 6.92 -15.09 0.01
CA CYS A 214 7.11 -15.27 1.45
C CYS A 214 8.59 -15.29 1.84
N ALA A 215 9.40 -16.06 1.10
CA ALA A 215 10.81 -16.25 1.42
C ALA A 215 11.64 -15.01 1.03
N HIS A 216 11.31 -14.38 -0.09
CA HIS A 216 12.01 -13.17 -0.51
C HIS A 216 11.68 -11.95 0.34
N MET A 217 10.45 -11.83 0.86
CA MET A 217 10.08 -10.78 1.83
C MET A 217 10.88 -10.94 3.11
N ARG A 218 10.95 -12.16 3.67
CA ARG A 218 11.79 -12.47 4.85
C ARG A 218 13.25 -12.07 4.65
N ASN A 219 13.77 -12.29 3.44
CA ASN A 219 15.17 -12.02 3.10
C ASN A 219 15.42 -10.58 2.61
N TYR A 220 14.41 -9.70 2.59
CA TYR A 220 14.51 -8.32 2.07
C TYR A 220 15.00 -8.24 0.61
N THR A 221 14.55 -9.18 -0.23
CA THR A 221 14.94 -9.30 -1.65
C THR A 221 13.81 -8.97 -2.63
N ILE A 222 12.63 -8.61 -2.10
CA ILE A 222 11.56 -7.95 -2.86
C ILE A 222 11.59 -6.48 -2.50
N TRP A 223 11.88 -5.62 -3.48
CA TRP A 223 12.04 -4.19 -3.26
C TRP A 223 10.81 -3.47 -3.83
N THR A 224 9.65 -3.70 -3.22
CA THR A 224 8.40 -3.04 -3.58
C THR A 224 8.44 -1.57 -3.19
N CYS A 225 7.97 -0.71 -4.08
CA CYS A 225 7.99 0.74 -3.89
C CYS A 225 6.89 1.38 -4.72
N GLY A 226 6.41 2.55 -4.29
CA GLY A 226 5.50 3.37 -5.09
C GLY A 226 6.17 3.91 -6.35
N HIS A 227 5.36 4.38 -7.29
CA HIS A 227 5.86 4.89 -8.58
C HIS A 227 6.80 6.09 -8.42
N THR A 228 6.59 6.91 -7.40
CA THR A 228 7.36 8.12 -7.09
C THR A 228 8.64 7.86 -6.30
N VAL A 229 9.13 6.61 -6.23
CA VAL A 229 10.37 6.27 -5.50
C VAL A 229 11.59 7.06 -6.00
N SER A 230 11.63 7.37 -7.29
CA SER A 230 12.69 8.19 -7.90
C SER A 230 12.78 9.57 -7.27
N ARG A 231 11.68 10.13 -6.76
CA ARG A 231 11.64 11.45 -6.11
C ARG A 231 12.29 11.47 -4.73
N LEU A 232 12.62 10.32 -4.14
CA LEU A 232 13.29 10.28 -2.82
C LEU A 232 14.59 11.10 -2.82
N LYS A 233 15.31 11.13 -3.95
CA LYS A 233 16.54 11.92 -4.12
C LYS A 233 16.30 13.44 -4.04
N ASP A 234 15.09 13.90 -4.31
CA ASP A 234 14.73 15.33 -4.24
C ASP A 234 14.66 15.82 -2.79
N THR A 235 14.49 14.90 -1.84
CA THR A 235 14.33 15.17 -0.40
C THR A 235 15.46 14.61 0.46
N ALA A 236 16.53 14.11 -0.17
CA ALA A 236 17.63 13.44 0.51
C ALA A 236 18.98 14.08 0.20
N VAL A 237 19.87 14.08 1.19
CA VAL A 237 21.24 14.57 1.01
C VAL A 237 22.10 13.43 0.50
N ARG A 238 22.75 13.63 -0.65
CA ARG A 238 23.78 12.73 -1.15
C ARG A 238 25.12 13.03 -0.49
N LEU A 239 25.69 12.03 0.16
CA LEU A 239 26.97 12.10 0.87
C LEU A 239 28.16 12.03 -0.10
N PRO A 240 29.37 12.48 0.31
CA PRO A 240 30.56 12.47 -0.54
C PRO A 240 30.99 11.07 -1.02
N ASP A 241 30.64 10.02 -0.27
CA ASP A 241 30.89 8.62 -0.64
C ASP A 241 29.90 8.07 -1.68
N GLY A 242 28.92 8.89 -2.10
CA GLY A 242 27.91 8.57 -3.09
C GLY A 242 26.63 7.97 -2.53
N THR A 243 26.58 7.64 -1.23
CA THR A 243 25.37 7.16 -0.54
C THR A 243 24.42 8.32 -0.19
N TYR A 244 23.22 8.00 0.28
CA TYR A 244 22.22 8.97 0.71
C TYR A 244 22.00 8.90 2.21
N GLU A 245 21.88 10.06 2.84
CA GLU A 245 21.50 10.15 4.24
C GLU A 245 20.06 9.66 4.45
N GLN A 246 19.86 8.81 5.46
CA GLN A 246 18.53 8.35 5.86
C GLN A 246 17.88 9.38 6.79
N PRO A 247 16.72 9.96 6.43
CA PRO A 247 16.01 10.88 7.31
C PRO A 247 15.38 10.12 8.50
N ALA A 248 15.15 10.81 9.60
CA ALA A 248 14.26 10.31 10.65
C ALA A 248 12.80 10.37 10.16
N ALA A 249 11.95 9.46 10.63
CA ALA A 249 10.52 9.46 10.31
C ALA A 249 9.85 10.80 10.70
N ALA A 250 10.28 11.41 11.80
CA ALA A 250 9.80 12.73 12.23
C ALA A 250 10.16 13.85 11.26
N GLU A 251 11.29 13.76 10.55
CA GLU A 251 11.69 14.75 9.54
C GLU A 251 10.84 14.61 8.28
N VAL A 252 10.57 13.37 7.85
CA VAL A 252 9.64 13.09 6.74
C VAL A 252 8.24 13.60 7.07
N LEU A 253 7.75 13.35 8.29
CA LEU A 253 6.45 13.87 8.74
C LEU A 253 6.43 15.40 8.74
N ARG A 254 7.46 16.05 9.31
CA ARG A 254 7.55 17.51 9.33
C ARG A 254 7.57 18.09 7.92
N ASP A 255 8.26 17.45 6.98
CA ASP A 255 8.28 17.86 5.59
C ASP A 255 6.88 17.83 4.95
N TYR A 256 6.08 16.79 5.19
CA TYR A 256 4.66 16.77 4.77
C TYR A 256 3.81 17.89 5.37
N LEU A 257 4.13 18.31 6.60
CA LEU A 257 3.35 19.32 7.32
C LEU A 257 3.74 20.76 6.96
N THR A 258 5.03 21.00 6.68
CA THR A 258 5.59 22.36 6.65
C THR A 258 6.19 22.76 5.32
N ASN A 259 6.56 21.80 4.47
CA ASN A 259 7.14 22.08 3.16
C ASN A 259 6.00 22.19 2.13
N ASP A 260 6.11 23.16 1.21
CA ASP A 260 5.09 23.55 0.23
C ASP A 260 3.81 24.21 0.80
N ALA A 261 3.94 25.45 1.30
CA ALA A 261 2.84 26.41 1.50
C ALA A 261 1.54 25.84 2.13
N VAL A 262 1.66 24.87 3.05
CA VAL A 262 0.52 24.33 3.77
C VAL A 262 -0.07 25.44 4.65
N PRO A 263 -1.35 25.82 4.50
CA PRO A 263 -1.94 26.89 5.30
C PRO A 263 -1.81 26.60 6.80
N GLU A 264 -1.40 27.60 7.58
CA GLU A 264 -1.15 27.49 9.03
C GLU A 264 -2.35 26.93 9.83
N GLN A 265 -3.56 27.09 9.28
CA GLN A 265 -4.81 26.56 9.83
C GLN A 265 -4.91 25.02 9.77
N VAL A 266 -4.27 24.38 8.79
CA VAL A 266 -4.22 22.91 8.66
C VAL A 266 -3.17 22.33 9.63
N LEU A 267 -2.05 23.04 9.80
CA LEU A 267 -0.99 22.68 10.74
C LEU A 267 -1.48 22.61 12.19
N ALA A 268 -2.34 23.54 12.61
CA ALA A 268 -2.90 23.59 13.96
C ALA A 268 -3.89 22.47 14.30
N GLN A 269 -4.35 21.69 13.31
CA GLN A 269 -5.24 20.55 13.50
C GLN A 269 -4.50 19.20 13.49
N ALA A 270 -3.24 19.18 13.04
CA ALA A 270 -2.43 17.98 12.88
C ALA A 270 -1.41 17.74 14.01
N LEU A 271 -1.23 18.72 14.91
CA LEU A 271 -0.38 18.67 16.12
C LEU A 271 -1.25 18.71 17.38
#